data_AF-A0A7I7JU71-F1
#
_entry.id   AF-A0A7I7JU71-F1
#
_cell.length_a   1.000
_cell.length_b   1.000
_cell.length_c   1.000
_cell.angle_alpha   90.00
_cell.angle_beta   90.00
_cell.angle_gamma   90.00
#
_symmetry.space_group_name_H-M   'P 1'
#
loop_
_entity.id
_entity.type
_entity.pdbx_description
1 polymer ?
#
loop_
_entity_poly.entity_id
_entity_poly.type
_entity_poly.pdbx_seq_one_letter_code
_entity_poly.pdbx_strand_id
1 'polypeptide(L)'
;MAAPTSVRFDADVAARLARFVAARPGLSASAATNQLVDEALRCQEHPLVVFRDGPAGRRARLIGGPDVWEVARALPRPLGT
;
A
#
# COMPACT_ATOMS: atom_id res chain seq x y z
N MET A 1 -0.42 -15.20 -13.58
CA MET A 1 -0.34 -15.24 -12.10
C MET A 1 1.06 -15.66 -11.71
N ALA A 2 1.70 -14.96 -10.78
CA ALA A 2 2.99 -15.39 -10.24
C ALA A 2 2.80 -16.68 -9.42
N ALA A 3 3.83 -17.53 -9.39
CA ALA A 3 3.84 -18.72 -8.56
C ALA A 3 3.83 -18.35 -7.06
N PRO A 4 3.20 -19.16 -6.18
CA PRO A 4 3.21 -18.90 -4.76
C PRO A 4 4.64 -18.90 -4.22
N THR A 5 5.01 -17.83 -3.52
CA THR A 5 6.33 -17.68 -2.91
C THR A 5 6.21 -17.92 -1.41
N SER A 6 6.95 -18.90 -0.89
CA SER A 6 7.01 -19.16 0.55
C SER A 6 7.96 -18.16 1.21
N VAL A 7 7.42 -17.33 2.10
CA VAL A 7 8.17 -16.33 2.86
C VAL A 7 8.08 -16.66 4.34
N ARG A 8 9.23 -16.71 5.02
CA ARG A 8 9.29 -16.82 6.48
C ARG A 8 9.34 -15.42 7.07
N PHE A 9 8.47 -15.16 8.03
CA PHE A 9 8.48 -13.93 8.81
C PHE A 9 9.12 -14.19 10.17
N ASP A 10 9.88 -13.22 10.65
CA ASP A 10 10.23 -13.16 12.06
C ASP A 10 8.96 -13.06 12.92
N ALA A 11 9.03 -13.58 14.15
CA ALA A 11 7.88 -13.65 15.06
C ALA A 11 7.21 -12.28 15.27
N ASP A 12 8.00 -11.22 15.42
CA ASP A 12 7.49 -9.85 15.59
C ASP A 12 6.79 -9.32 14.33
N VAL A 13 7.31 -9.64 13.14
CA VAL A 13 6.69 -9.26 11.86
C VAL A 13 5.37 -9.99 11.68
N ALA A 14 5.34 -11.30 11.96
CA ALA A 14 4.13 -12.11 11.92
C ALA A 14 3.07 -11.59 12.89
N ALA A 15 3.46 -11.22 14.12
CA ALA A 15 2.55 -10.65 15.11
C ALA A 15 1.95 -9.30 14.66
N ARG A 16 2.77 -8.42 14.07
CA ARG A 16 2.31 -7.14 13.51
C ARG A 16 1.35 -7.35 12.33
N LEU A 17 1.65 -8.29 11.44
CA LEU A 17 0.76 -8.64 10.32
C LEU A 17 -0.57 -9.20 10.83
N ALA A 18 -0.55 -10.11 11.81
CA ALA A 18 -1.75 -10.67 12.40
C ALA A 18 -2.65 -9.58 13.01
N ARG A 19 -2.07 -8.62 13.74
CA ARG A 19 -2.79 -7.46 14.25
C ARG A 19 -3.40 -6.60 13.14
N PHE A 20 -2.65 -6.38 12.06
CA PHE A 20 -3.13 -5.62 10.91
C PHE A 20 -4.33 -6.28 10.23
N VAL A 21 -4.30 -7.61 10.08
CA VAL A 21 -5.39 -8.41 9.52
C VAL A 21 -6.61 -8.43 10.43
N ALA A 22 -6.41 -8.62 11.75
CA ALA A 22 -7.50 -8.66 12.72
C ALA A 22 -8.33 -7.37 12.75
N ALA A 23 -7.71 -6.22 12.44
CA ALA A 23 -8.40 -4.93 12.36
C ALA A 23 -9.20 -4.72 11.05
N ARG A 24 -9.14 -5.66 10.09
CA ARG A 24 -9.74 -5.53 8.75
C ARG A 24 -10.57 -6.78 8.39
N PRO A 25 -11.84 -6.84 8.81
CA PRO A 25 -12.72 -7.97 8.50
C PRO A 25 -12.78 -8.25 7.00
N GLY A 26 -12.64 -9.52 6.61
CA GLY A 26 -12.67 -9.95 5.20
C GLY A 26 -11.33 -9.84 4.46
N LEU A 27 -10.30 -9.23 5.04
CA LEU A 27 -8.95 -9.22 4.46
C LEU A 27 -8.20 -10.50 4.87
N SER A 28 -7.76 -11.31 3.92
CA SER A 28 -6.94 -12.49 4.21
C SER A 28 -5.50 -12.10 4.53
N ALA A 29 -4.78 -12.94 5.28
CA ALA A 29 -3.36 -12.71 5.58
C ALA A 29 -2.50 -12.62 4.31
N SER A 30 -2.75 -13.46 3.31
CA SER A 30 -2.03 -13.42 2.03
C SER A 30 -2.29 -12.12 1.26
N ALA A 31 -3.55 -11.68 1.21
CA ALA A 31 -3.90 -10.41 0.58
C ALA A 31 -3.26 -9.22 1.29
N ALA A 32 -3.31 -9.20 2.62
CA ALA A 32 -2.64 -8.17 3.43
C ALA A 32 -1.12 -8.15 3.20
N THR A 33 -0.47 -9.32 3.17
CA THR A 33 0.97 -9.43 2.90
C THR A 33 1.32 -8.88 1.53
N ASN A 34 0.64 -9.33 0.48
CA ASN A 34 0.90 -8.86 -0.89
C ASN A 34 0.73 -7.35 -0.99
N GLN A 35 -0.34 -6.82 -0.40
CA GLN A 35 -0.61 -5.40 -0.41
C GLN A 35 0.48 -4.61 0.34
N LEU A 36 0.86 -5.02 1.55
CA LEU A 36 1.87 -4.33 2.33
C LEU A 36 3.27 -4.40 1.68
N VAL A 37 3.60 -5.49 1.00
CA VAL A 37 4.85 -5.61 0.23
C VAL A 37 4.84 -4.68 -0.98
N ASP A 38 3.77 -4.68 -1.78
CA ASP A 38 3.63 -3.77 -2.93
C ASP A 38 3.72 -2.31 -2.50
N GLU A 39 3.01 -1.94 -1.43
CA GLU A 39 3.06 -0.60 -0.86
C GLU A 39 4.47 -0.22 -0.39
N ALA A 40 5.18 -1.13 0.28
CA ALA A 40 6.54 -0.87 0.74
C ALA A 40 7.51 -0.65 -0.42
N LEU A 41 7.41 -1.45 -1.49
CA LEU A 41 8.21 -1.28 -2.70
C LEU A 41 7.93 0.06 -3.38
N ARG A 42 6.65 0.44 -3.52
CA ARG A 42 6.27 1.75 -4.06
C ARG A 42 6.77 2.92 -3.21
N CYS A 43 6.79 2.77 -1.89
CA CYS A 43 7.38 3.79 -1.01
C CYS A 43 8.91 3.89 -1.17
N GLN A 44 9.61 2.80 -1.54
CA GLN A 44 11.03 2.87 -1.87
C GLN A 44 11.25 3.59 -3.21
N GLU A 45 10.41 3.32 -4.21
CA GLU A 45 10.45 3.98 -5.53
C GLU A 45 10.04 5.45 -5.45
N HIS A 46 9.12 5.77 -4.53
CA HIS A 46 8.56 7.11 -4.34
C HIS A 46 8.60 7.50 -2.86
N PRO A 47 9.75 8.01 -2.36
CA PRO A 47 9.95 8.30 -0.93
C PRO A 47 8.98 9.30 -0.31
N LEU A 48 8.32 10.12 -1.14
CA LEU A 48 7.31 11.09 -0.70
C LEU A 48 5.88 10.53 -0.67
N VAL A 49 5.69 9.28 -1.08
CA VAL A 49 4.39 8.59 -1.09
C VAL A 49 4.26 7.71 0.15
N VAL A 50 3.09 7.76 0.79
CA VAL A 50 2.70 6.92 1.92
C VAL A 50 1.31 6.35 1.74
N PHE A 51 1.07 5.13 2.21
CA PHE A 51 -0.25 4.50 2.18
C PHE A 51 -0.95 4.62 3.54
N ARG A 52 -2.19 5.13 3.52
CA ARG A 52 -2.99 5.39 4.73
C ARG A 52 -4.41 4.87 4.56
N ASP A 53 -5.00 4.38 5.64
CA ASP A 53 -6.41 4.02 5.67
C ASP A 53 -7.27 5.30 5.59
N GLY A 54 -8.41 5.20 4.91
CA GLY A 54 -9.39 6.26 4.78
C GLY A 54 -10.81 5.70 4.65
N PRO A 55 -11.85 6.56 4.67
CA PRO A 55 -13.25 6.12 4.65
C PRO A 55 -13.61 5.23 3.45
N ALA A 56 -12.96 5.48 2.32
CA ALA A 56 -13.15 4.73 1.08
C ALA A 56 -12.02 3.72 0.83
N GLY A 57 -11.41 3.23 1.91
CA GLY A 57 -10.31 2.28 1.87
C GLY A 57 -8.93 2.92 1.94
N ARG A 58 -7.91 2.08 1.83
CA ARG A 58 -6.51 2.48 1.92
C ARG A 58 -6.02 3.08 0.61
N ARG A 59 -5.32 4.22 0.68
CA ARG A 59 -4.93 5.02 -0.49
C ARG A 59 -3.52 5.58 -0.36
N ALA A 60 -2.89 5.83 -1.50
CA ALA A 60 -1.61 6.52 -1.61
C ALA A 60 -1.79 8.04 -1.43
N ARG A 61 -0.99 8.65 -0.57
CA ARG A 61 -0.91 10.09 -0.30
C ARG A 61 0.52 10.60 -0.39
N LEU A 62 0.66 11.89 -0.65
CA LEU A 62 1.91 12.58 -0.40
C LEU A 62 2.11 12.84 1.10
N ILE A 63 3.34 12.78 1.59
CA ILE A 63 3.66 13.13 2.98
C ILE A 63 3.23 14.58 3.26
N GLY A 64 2.36 14.75 4.27
CA GLY A 64 1.82 16.06 4.64
C GLY A 64 0.90 16.70 3.58
N GLY A 65 0.50 15.95 2.55
CA GLY A 65 -0.19 16.46 1.38
C GLY A 65 -1.44 15.67 0.98
N PRO A 66 -1.98 15.96 -0.22
CA PRO A 66 -3.19 15.33 -0.74
C PRO A 66 -2.97 13.87 -1.15
N ASP A 67 -4.07 13.18 -1.50
CA ASP A 67 -4.02 11.88 -2.16
C ASP A 67 -3.33 12.01 -3.53
N VAL A 68 -2.58 10.97 -3.91
CA VAL A 68 -1.87 10.94 -5.20
C VAL A 68 -2.83 11.09 -6.39
N TRP A 69 -4.06 10.58 -6.27
CA TRP A 69 -5.08 10.73 -7.33
C TRP A 69 -5.55 12.18 -7.50
N GLU A 70 -5.54 12.99 -6.45
CA GLU A 70 -5.90 14.41 -6.52
C GLU A 70 -4.85 15.17 -7.34
N VAL A 71 -3.57 14.87 -7.09
CA VAL A 71 -2.45 15.41 -7.86
C VAL A 71 -2.54 14.96 -9.32
N ALA A 72 -2.72 13.65 -9.56
CA ALA A 72 -2.82 13.11 -10.92
C ALA A 72 -3.97 13.73 -11.73
N ARG A 73 -5.10 14.03 -11.07
CA ARG A 73 -6.25 14.70 -11.70
C ARG A 73 -6.00 16.19 -11.98
N ALA A 74 -5.25 16.85 -11.10
CA ALA A 74 -4.92 18.26 -11.24
C ALA A 74 -3.84 18.53 -12.30
N LEU A 75 -3.06 17.51 -12.66
CA LEU A 75 -2.03 17.63 -13.70
C LEU A 75 -2.69 17.82 -15.08
N PRO A 76 -2.30 18.88 -15.83
CA PRO A 76 -2.76 19.03 -17.19
C PRO A 76 -2.29 17.84 -18.03
N ARG A 77 -3.14 17.38 -18.94
CA ARG A 77 -2.75 16.34 -19.90
C ARG A 77 -1.46 16.79 -20.59
N PRO A 78 -0.39 15.98 -20.58
CA PRO A 78 0.84 16.37 -21.25
C PRO A 78 0.52 16.70 -22.71
N LEU A 79 0.93 17.89 -23.15
CA LEU A 79 0.97 18.22 -24.56
C LEU A 79 1.97 17.24 -25.17
N GLY A 80 1.50 16.44 -26.13
CA GLY A 80 2.25 15.29 -26.65
C GLY A 80 3.66 15.68 -27.07
N THR A 81 4.63 14.85 -26.69
CA THR A 81 5.90 14.70 -27.40
C THR A 81 5.74 13.70 -28.52
#